data_AF-A0A068YBG9-F1
#
_entry.id   AF-A0A068YBG9-F1
#
_cell.length_a   1.000
_cell.length_b   1.000
_cell.length_c   1.000
_cell.angle_alpha   90.00
_cell.angle_beta   90.00
_cell.angle_gamma   90.00
#
_symmetry.space_group_name_H-M   'P 1'
#
loop_
_entity.id
_entity.type
_entity.pdbx_description
1 polymer ?
#
loop_
_entity_poly.entity_id
_entity_poly.type
_entity_poly.pdbx_seq_one_letter_code
_entity_poly.pdbx_strand_id
1 'polypeptide(L)'
;MASRRIARTAINWTELYQNCPKHQLEQFRDLKTKTDGLVSKISSLPEKLPEVNWEYYRKVVPVPGLVDKFKKEYMSLQVVPPTDSKNVGKSVDEQATRMSALVKKHVTACESMKADATRMKEALKKLPPFDEMIPEIIVTYFPDTNMDPFYTGEALKTETHTVLQNTAPRVHWDFS
;
A
#
# COMPACT_ATOMS: atom_id res chain seq x y z
N MET A 1 13.67 -12.72 -26.41
CA MET A 1 12.18 -12.65 -26.39
C MET A 1 11.59 -13.33 -25.14
N ALA A 2 12.31 -14.28 -24.51
CA ALA A 2 12.17 -14.76 -23.12
C ALA A 2 11.69 -13.74 -22.08
N SER A 3 12.42 -12.62 -22.02
CA SER A 3 12.21 -11.54 -21.05
C SER A 3 10.85 -10.84 -21.18
N ARG A 4 10.11 -11.06 -22.28
CA ARG A 4 8.85 -10.34 -22.53
C ARG A 4 7.60 -11.06 -21.99
N ARG A 5 7.67 -12.37 -21.70
CA ARG A 5 6.55 -13.12 -21.10
C ARG A 5 6.51 -12.97 -19.58
N ILE A 6 7.68 -12.95 -18.97
CA ILE A 6 7.83 -12.73 -17.53
C ILE A 6 8.33 -11.29 -17.42
N ALA A 7 7.41 -10.34 -17.29
CA ALA A 7 7.78 -9.07 -16.69
C ALA A 7 8.30 -9.43 -15.30
N ARG A 8 9.62 -9.49 -15.14
CA ARG A 8 10.28 -9.78 -13.88
C ARG A 8 10.00 -8.56 -13.01
N THR A 9 8.83 -8.53 -12.37
CA THR A 9 8.46 -7.43 -11.50
C THR A 9 9.43 -7.46 -10.34
N ALA A 10 10.26 -6.43 -10.23
CA ALA A 10 11.19 -6.26 -9.13
C ALA A 10 10.41 -5.87 -7.87
N ILE A 11 9.63 -6.81 -7.33
CA ILE A 11 8.87 -6.59 -6.09
C ILE A 11 9.82 -6.81 -4.92
N ASN A 12 10.02 -5.76 -4.12
CA ASN A 12 10.77 -5.86 -2.86
C ASN A 12 9.88 -6.50 -1.78
N TRP A 13 9.87 -7.83 -1.72
CA TRP A 13 9.07 -8.57 -0.74
C TRP A 13 9.47 -8.31 0.71
N THR A 14 10.73 -7.95 0.97
CA THR A 14 11.22 -7.68 2.33
C THR A 14 10.65 -6.39 2.89
N GLU A 15 10.63 -5.32 2.09
CA GLU A 15 10.06 -4.04 2.48
C GLU A 15 8.54 -4.13 2.65
N LEU A 16 7.86 -4.86 1.77
CA LEU A 16 6.41 -5.05 1.85
C LEU A 16 6.01 -5.84 3.10
N TYR A 17 6.83 -6.80 3.52
CA TYR A 17 6.62 -7.55 4.77
C TYR A 17 6.77 -6.65 6.01
N GLN A 18 7.77 -5.75 6.02
CA GLN A 18 7.99 -4.82 7.14
C GLN A 18 6.85 -3.82 7.32
N ASN A 19 6.25 -3.37 6.21
CA ASN A 19 5.17 -2.38 6.21
C ASN A 19 3.77 -3.00 6.36
N CYS A 20 3.66 -4.33 6.38
CA CYS A 20 2.36 -5.01 6.46
C CYS A 20 1.80 -4.99 7.90
N PRO A 21 0.52 -4.62 8.10
CA PRO A 21 -0.13 -4.74 9.40
C PRO A 21 -0.14 -6.20 9.89
N LYS A 22 0.07 -6.41 11.20
CA LYS A 22 0.15 -7.76 11.79
C LYS A 22 -1.06 -8.66 11.49
N HIS A 23 -2.25 -8.08 11.39
CA HIS A 23 -3.49 -8.80 11.12
C HIS A 23 -3.66 -9.23 9.64
N GLN A 24 -2.85 -8.69 8.72
CA GLN A 24 -2.91 -8.99 7.28
C GLN A 24 -1.77 -9.90 6.80
N LEU A 25 -0.91 -10.37 7.71
CA LEU A 25 0.26 -11.17 7.36
C LEU A 25 -0.11 -12.48 6.64
N GLU A 26 -1.23 -13.12 7.01
CA GLU A 26 -1.68 -14.33 6.33
C GLU A 26 -2.10 -14.05 4.88
N GLN A 27 -2.82 -12.94 4.65
CA GLN A 27 -3.20 -12.52 3.30
C GLN A 27 -1.98 -12.20 2.43
N PHE A 28 -0.95 -11.58 3.03
CA PHE A 28 0.31 -11.31 2.34
C PHE A 28 1.07 -12.61 1.97
N ARG A 29 1.13 -13.58 2.88
CA ARG A 29 1.73 -14.89 2.61
C ARG A 29 1.01 -15.64 1.49
N ASP A 30 -0.32 -15.60 1.49
CA ASP A 30 -1.13 -16.19 0.43
C ASP A 30 -0.87 -15.55 -0.94
N LEU A 31 -0.81 -14.21 -0.98
CA LEU A 31 -0.47 -13.47 -2.19
C LEU A 31 0.90 -13.90 -2.72
N LYS A 32 1.92 -13.86 -1.85
CA LYS A 32 3.29 -14.24 -2.22
C LYS A 32 3.36 -15.66 -2.76
N THR A 33 2.74 -16.63 -2.08
CA THR A 33 2.72 -18.03 -2.49
C THR A 33 2.07 -18.22 -3.86
N LYS A 34 0.96 -17.53 -4.12
CA LYS A 34 0.27 -17.56 -5.42
C LYS A 34 1.14 -16.94 -6.51
N THR A 35 1.77 -15.79 -6.25
CA THR A 35 2.65 -15.12 -7.20
C THR A 35 3.87 -15.98 -7.53
N ASP A 36 4.58 -16.50 -6.53
CA ASP A 36 5.76 -17.35 -6.72
C ASP A 36 5.40 -18.64 -7.47
N GLY A 37 4.27 -19.26 -7.13
CA GLY A 37 3.74 -20.43 -7.83
C GLY A 37 3.43 -20.17 -9.31
N LEU A 38 2.88 -19.01 -9.64
CA LEU A 38 2.63 -18.61 -11.04
C LEU A 38 3.94 -18.35 -11.78
N VAL A 39 4.87 -17.61 -11.18
CA VAL A 39 6.18 -17.31 -11.77
C VAL A 39 6.97 -18.59 -12.03
N SER A 40 6.97 -19.54 -11.09
CA SER A 40 7.61 -20.84 -11.26
C SER A 40 6.98 -21.63 -12.42
N LYS A 41 5.65 -21.67 -12.52
CA LYS A 41 4.95 -22.37 -13.62
C LYS A 41 5.26 -21.75 -14.97
N ILE A 42 5.19 -20.42 -15.07
CA ILE A 42 5.48 -19.70 -16.32
C ILE A 42 6.95 -19.91 -16.73
N SER A 43 7.87 -19.92 -15.77
CA SER A 43 9.31 -20.13 -16.03
C SER A 43 9.63 -21.57 -16.46
N SER A 44 8.83 -22.56 -16.04
CA SER A 44 8.98 -23.95 -16.45
C SER A 44 8.47 -24.24 -17.87
N LEU A 45 7.62 -23.37 -18.43
CA LEU A 45 7.04 -23.56 -19.75
C LEU A 45 8.01 -23.08 -20.84
N PRO A 46 8.30 -23.90 -21.86
CA PRO A 46 9.18 -23.51 -22.95
C PRO A 46 8.55 -22.38 -23.80
N GLU A 47 9.36 -21.42 -24.23
CA GLU A 47 8.90 -20.25 -25.01
C GLU A 47 8.39 -20.58 -26.40
N LYS A 48 8.97 -21.64 -26.98
CA LYS A 48 8.64 -22.19 -28.30
C LYS A 48 8.14 -23.61 -28.09
N LEU A 49 7.25 -24.07 -28.97
CA LEU A 49 6.88 -25.47 -28.96
C LEU A 49 8.15 -26.32 -29.16
N PRO A 50 8.28 -27.47 -28.48
CA PRO A 50 9.41 -28.37 -28.66
C PRO A 50 9.57 -28.72 -30.14
N GLU A 51 10.83 -28.76 -30.60
CA GLU A 51 11.14 -29.18 -31.96
C GLU A 51 10.83 -30.67 -32.12
N VAL A 52 9.93 -31.01 -33.04
CA VAL A 52 9.59 -32.39 -33.35
C VAL A 52 10.66 -32.97 -34.27
N ASN A 53 11.17 -34.16 -33.94
CA ASN A 53 12.13 -34.87 -34.80
C ASN A 53 11.42 -35.52 -36.00
N TRP A 54 11.15 -34.73 -37.03
CA TRP A 54 10.46 -35.17 -38.25
C TRP A 54 11.22 -36.25 -39.04
N GLU A 55 12.56 -36.29 -38.94
CA GLU A 55 13.40 -37.25 -39.66
C GLU A 55 13.20 -38.69 -39.14
N TYR A 56 13.04 -38.85 -37.82
CA TYR A 56 12.70 -40.14 -37.23
C TYR A 56 11.33 -40.65 -37.72
N TYR A 57 10.32 -39.78 -37.71
CA TYR A 57 8.97 -40.16 -38.14
C TYR A 57 8.89 -40.48 -39.63
N ARG A 58 9.72 -39.84 -40.46
CA ARG A 58 9.79 -40.15 -41.89
C ARG A 58 10.27 -41.59 -42.18
N LYS A 59 11.07 -42.17 -41.29
CA LYS A 59 11.59 -43.55 -41.41
C LYS A 59 10.64 -44.60 -40.86
N VAL A 60 9.86 -44.26 -39.83
CA VAL A 60 8.96 -45.20 -39.13
C VAL A 60 7.58 -45.26 -39.78
N VAL A 61 7.09 -44.16 -40.35
CA VAL A 61 5.74 -44.09 -40.92
C VAL A 61 5.72 -44.74 -42.31
N PRO A 62 4.93 -45.81 -42.54
CA PRO A 62 4.89 -46.51 -43.83
C PRO A 62 4.19 -45.72 -44.95
N VAL A 63 3.41 -44.71 -44.59
CA VAL A 63 2.59 -43.93 -45.53
C VAL A 63 3.40 -42.74 -46.08
N PRO A 64 3.74 -42.74 -47.38
CA PRO A 64 4.52 -41.66 -47.98
C PRO A 64 3.71 -40.35 -48.00
N GLY A 65 4.37 -39.25 -47.62
CA GLY A 65 3.80 -37.88 -47.67
C GLY A 65 2.89 -37.50 -46.50
N LEU A 66 2.57 -38.40 -45.56
CA LEU A 66 1.76 -38.07 -44.39
C LEU A 66 2.52 -37.17 -43.39
N VAL A 67 3.80 -37.46 -43.17
CA VAL A 67 4.68 -36.69 -42.27
C VAL A 67 4.85 -35.24 -42.78
N ASP A 68 4.93 -35.05 -44.09
CA ASP A 68 5.08 -33.72 -44.70
C ASP A 68 3.79 -32.87 -44.56
N LYS A 69 2.61 -33.50 -44.62
CA LYS A 69 1.32 -32.83 -44.35
C LYS A 69 1.23 -32.36 -42.90
N PHE A 70 1.56 -33.23 -41.93
CA PHE A 70 1.55 -32.86 -40.51
C PHE A 70 2.58 -31.79 -40.16
N LYS A 71 3.77 -31.85 -40.76
CA LYS A 71 4.76 -30.78 -40.60
C LYS A 71 4.22 -29.44 -41.06
N LYS A 72 3.53 -29.40 -42.21
CA LYS A 72 2.92 -28.18 -42.76
C LYS A 72 1.82 -27.63 -41.85
N GLU A 73 0.93 -28.49 -41.36
CA GLU A 73 -0.14 -28.09 -40.45
C GLU A 73 0.41 -27.62 -39.09
N TYR A 74 1.41 -28.31 -38.54
CA TYR A 74 2.06 -27.93 -37.28
C TYR A 74 2.74 -26.56 -37.37
N MET A 75 3.45 -26.27 -38.45
CA MET A 75 4.06 -24.95 -38.67
C MET A 75 3.02 -23.85 -38.92
N SER A 76 1.83 -24.20 -39.40
CA SER A 76 0.72 -23.26 -39.60
C SER A 76 -0.04 -22.95 -38.31
N LEU A 77 0.06 -23.82 -37.30
CA LEU A 77 -0.61 -23.65 -36.01
C LEU A 77 0.06 -22.55 -35.19
N GLN A 78 -0.52 -21.35 -35.19
CA GLN A 78 -0.12 -20.26 -34.30
C GLN A 78 -1.02 -20.27 -33.06
N VAL A 79 -0.42 -20.45 -31.88
CA VAL A 79 -1.14 -20.36 -30.60
C VAL A 79 -1.41 -18.88 -30.32
N VAL A 80 -2.68 -18.48 -30.40
CA VAL A 80 -3.10 -17.12 -30.06
C VAL A 80 -2.83 -16.89 -28.57
N PRO A 81 -2.19 -15.76 -28.19
CA PRO A 81 -1.98 -15.44 -26.79
C PRO A 81 -3.31 -15.29 -26.05
N PRO A 82 -3.38 -15.63 -24.76
CA PRO A 82 -4.60 -15.47 -23.98
C PRO A 82 -5.00 -13.99 -23.93
N THR A 83 -6.27 -13.71 -24.21
CA THR A 83 -6.87 -12.38 -24.05
C THR A 83 -7.48 -12.25 -22.65
N ASP A 84 -7.33 -11.09 -22.02
CA ASP A 84 -7.97 -10.79 -20.74
C ASP A 84 -9.45 -10.52 -20.95
N SER A 85 -10.28 -11.56 -20.87
CA SER A 85 -11.73 -11.46 -21.06
C SER A 85 -12.45 -10.68 -19.96
N LYS A 86 -11.83 -10.56 -18.77
CA LYS A 86 -12.44 -9.94 -17.59
C LYS A 86 -11.91 -8.53 -17.30
N ASN A 87 -10.98 -8.02 -18.12
CA ASN A 87 -10.32 -6.72 -17.93
C ASN A 87 -9.82 -6.50 -16.49
N VAL A 88 -9.29 -7.56 -15.87
CA VAL A 88 -8.88 -7.52 -14.45
C VAL A 88 -7.74 -6.53 -14.26
N GLY A 89 -6.87 -6.37 -15.27
CA GLY A 89 -5.78 -5.38 -15.23
C GLY A 89 -6.27 -3.96 -14.99
N LYS A 90 -7.34 -3.53 -15.67
CA LYS A 90 -7.91 -2.19 -15.51
C LYS A 90 -8.45 -1.96 -14.10
N SER A 91 -9.11 -2.97 -13.52
CA SER A 91 -9.60 -2.89 -12.14
C SER A 91 -8.46 -2.71 -11.13
N VAL A 92 -7.31 -3.34 -11.37
CA VAL A 92 -6.12 -3.20 -10.50
C VAL A 92 -5.53 -1.80 -10.64
N ASP A 93 -5.42 -1.27 -11.86
CA ASP A 93 -4.92 0.08 -12.12
C ASP A 93 -5.83 1.16 -11.47
N GLU A 94 -7.15 0.99 -11.56
CA GLU A 94 -8.12 1.84 -10.87
C GLU A 94 -7.96 1.78 -9.34
N GLN A 95 -7.73 0.59 -8.77
CA GLN A 95 -7.49 0.46 -7.34
C GLN A 95 -6.17 1.12 -6.92
N ALA A 96 -5.11 1.00 -7.72
CA ALA A 96 -3.83 1.64 -7.48
C ALA A 96 -3.95 3.17 -7.47
N THR A 97 -4.66 3.74 -8.44
CA THR A 97 -4.90 5.20 -8.50
C THR A 97 -5.70 5.69 -7.29
N ARG A 98 -6.77 5.00 -6.90
CA ARG A 98 -7.55 5.31 -5.70
C ARG A 98 -6.70 5.28 -4.43
N MET A 99 -5.91 4.22 -4.25
CA MET A 99 -5.05 4.07 -3.07
C MET A 99 -3.98 5.16 -3.02
N SER A 100 -3.36 5.50 -4.15
CA SER A 100 -2.36 6.58 -4.22
C SER A 100 -2.92 7.94 -3.82
N ALA A 101 -4.20 8.22 -4.15
CA ALA A 101 -4.88 9.44 -3.75
C ALA A 101 -5.16 9.47 -2.24
N LEU A 102 -5.57 8.34 -1.64
CA LEU A 102 -5.76 8.22 -0.20
C LEU A 102 -4.45 8.39 0.58
N VAL A 103 -3.36 7.80 0.09
CA VAL A 103 -2.03 7.96 0.69
C VAL A 103 -1.61 9.43 0.71
N LYS A 104 -1.79 10.17 -0.39
CA LYS A 104 -1.48 11.61 -0.43
C LYS A 104 -2.26 12.41 0.61
N LYS A 105 -3.57 12.15 0.74
CA LYS A 105 -4.42 12.79 1.76
C LYS A 105 -3.93 12.48 3.18
N HIS A 106 -3.55 11.23 3.43
CA HIS A 106 -3.06 10.81 4.74
C HIS A 106 -1.71 11.46 5.08
N VAL A 107 -0.78 11.53 4.12
CA VAL A 107 0.50 12.22 4.28
C VAL A 107 0.28 13.69 4.65
N THR A 108 -0.59 14.40 3.92
CA THR A 108 -0.88 15.82 4.22
C THR A 108 -1.48 16.01 5.61
N ALA A 109 -2.34 15.08 6.07
CA ALA A 109 -2.89 15.13 7.41
C ALA A 109 -1.83 14.85 8.48
N CYS A 110 -0.97 13.85 8.28
CA CYS A 110 0.13 13.57 9.20
C CYS A 110 1.12 14.73 9.30
N GLU A 111 1.40 15.42 8.20
CA GLU A 111 2.25 16.60 8.18
C GLU A 111 1.65 17.78 8.97
N SER A 112 0.34 18.04 8.84
CA SER A 112 -0.32 19.06 9.64
C SER A 112 -0.32 18.72 11.13
N MET A 113 -0.62 17.47 11.47
CA MET A 113 -0.58 16.98 12.85
C MET A 113 0.83 17.10 13.46
N LYS A 114 1.87 16.80 12.68
CA LYS A 114 3.26 16.97 13.11
C LYS A 114 3.56 18.45 13.41
N ALA A 115 3.12 19.36 12.54
CA ALA A 115 3.30 20.79 12.75
C ALA A 115 2.60 21.28 14.03
N ASP A 116 1.36 20.87 14.24
CA ASP A 116 0.60 21.23 15.45
C ASP A 116 1.21 20.62 16.72
N ALA A 117 1.65 19.36 16.67
CA ALA A 117 2.36 18.73 17.78
C ALA A 117 3.68 19.44 18.10
N THR A 118 4.41 19.93 17.10
CA THR A 118 5.62 20.73 17.33
C THR A 118 5.30 22.08 17.98
N ARG A 119 4.22 22.76 17.56
CA ARG A 119 3.75 24.00 18.20
C ARG A 119 3.34 23.77 19.65
N MET A 120 2.64 22.67 19.94
CA MET A 120 2.26 22.31 21.29
C MET A 120 3.48 21.98 22.16
N LYS A 121 4.47 21.26 21.62
CA LYS A 121 5.73 20.99 22.32
C LYS A 121 6.49 22.28 22.68
N GLU A 122 6.51 23.26 21.77
CA GLU A 122 7.11 24.57 22.03
C GLU A 122 6.32 25.38 23.06
N ALA A 123 4.99 25.31 23.03
CA ALA A 123 4.13 25.92 24.05
C ALA A 123 4.38 25.31 25.44
N LEU A 124 4.46 23.98 25.53
CA LEU A 124 4.75 23.27 26.79
C LEU A 124 6.12 23.62 27.37
N LYS A 125 7.13 23.88 26.54
CA LYS A 125 8.45 24.35 27.02
C LYS A 125 8.43 25.74 27.65
N LYS A 126 7.41 26.56 27.37
CA LYS A 126 7.25 27.89 27.96
C LYS A 126 6.55 27.85 29.32
N LEU A 127 5.98 26.70 29.70
CA LEU A 127 5.35 26.54 31.01
C LEU A 127 6.42 26.50 32.11
N PRO A 128 6.13 27.08 33.28
CA PRO A 128 6.98 26.90 34.45
C PRO A 128 7.05 25.42 34.86
N PRO A 129 8.11 24.99 35.56
CA PRO A 129 8.17 23.67 36.17
C PRO A 129 6.94 23.39 37.02
N PHE A 130 6.48 22.14 37.02
CA PHE A 130 5.24 21.76 37.72
C PHE A 130 5.26 22.09 39.23
N ASP A 131 6.41 21.96 39.88
CA ASP A 131 6.57 22.24 41.32
C ASP A 131 6.42 23.74 41.65
N GLU A 132 6.56 24.63 40.66
CA GLU A 132 6.42 26.09 40.80
C GLU A 132 5.03 26.59 40.32
N MET A 133 4.13 25.67 39.97
CA MET A 133 2.84 25.99 39.36
C MET A 133 1.77 26.25 40.44
N ILE A 134 1.62 27.51 40.83
CA ILE A 134 0.62 27.98 41.82
C ILE A 134 -0.77 28.12 41.14
N PRO A 135 -1.91 27.86 41.82
CA PRO A 135 -3.26 27.96 41.22
C PRO A 135 -3.54 29.19 40.35
N GLU A 136 -3.04 30.38 40.71
CA GLU A 136 -3.23 31.60 39.90
C GLU A 136 -2.51 31.49 38.55
N ILE A 137 -1.31 30.91 38.54
CA ILE A 137 -0.54 30.62 37.34
C ILE A 137 -1.28 29.60 36.47
N ILE A 138 -1.88 28.56 37.08
CA ILE A 138 -2.68 27.55 36.36
C ILE A 138 -3.82 28.21 35.62
N VAL A 139 -4.58 29.08 36.28
CA VAL A 139 -5.71 29.79 35.67
C VAL A 139 -5.25 30.67 34.50
N THR A 140 -4.07 31.30 34.60
CA THR A 140 -3.56 32.13 33.48
C THR A 140 -3.16 31.32 32.24
N TYR A 141 -2.62 30.12 32.42
CA TYR A 141 -2.19 29.27 31.29
C TYR A 141 -3.31 28.36 30.78
N PHE A 142 -4.22 27.94 31.66
CA PHE A 142 -5.29 26.96 31.41
C PHE A 142 -6.66 27.44 31.92
N PRO A 143 -7.21 28.55 31.39
CA PRO A 143 -8.46 29.14 31.87
C PRO A 143 -9.67 28.18 31.74
N ASP A 144 -9.65 27.27 30.76
CA ASP A 144 -10.75 26.33 30.52
C ASP A 144 -10.85 25.20 31.56
N THR A 145 -9.84 25.02 32.41
CA THR A 145 -9.82 23.91 33.38
C THR A 145 -10.65 24.18 34.63
N ASN A 146 -11.15 25.42 34.83
CA ASN A 146 -11.96 25.83 35.99
C ASN A 146 -11.39 25.35 37.35
N MET A 147 -10.07 25.34 37.48
CA MET A 147 -9.33 24.83 38.66
C MET A 147 -9.20 25.88 39.79
N ASP A 148 -10.05 26.90 39.80
CA ASP A 148 -10.03 27.92 40.85
C ASP A 148 -10.69 27.35 42.13
N PRO A 149 -9.93 27.17 43.23
CA PRO A 149 -10.46 26.63 44.48
C PRO A 149 -11.51 27.54 45.14
N PHE A 150 -11.65 28.81 44.71
CA PHE A 150 -12.58 29.78 45.27
C PHE A 150 -13.79 30.07 44.37
N TYR A 151 -13.81 29.57 43.13
CA TYR A 151 -14.89 29.84 42.17
C TYR A 151 -15.95 28.73 42.21
N THR A 152 -17.08 28.98 42.90
CA THR A 152 -18.22 28.05 43.01
C THR A 152 -19.36 28.34 42.02
N GLY A 153 -19.14 29.19 41.02
CA GLY A 153 -20.14 29.63 40.02
C GLY A 153 -20.06 28.91 38.67
N GLU A 154 -20.93 29.28 37.73
CA GLU A 154 -20.85 28.81 36.33
C GLU A 154 -19.57 29.35 35.67
N ALA A 155 -18.81 28.49 34.99
CA ALA A 155 -17.55 28.86 34.34
C ALA A 155 -17.72 30.10 33.45
N LEU A 156 -16.84 31.10 33.64
CA LEU A 156 -16.78 32.28 32.78
C LEU A 156 -16.56 31.82 31.34
N LYS A 157 -17.44 32.26 30.42
CA LYS A 157 -17.22 32.06 28.97
C LYS A 157 -16.08 32.97 28.54
N THR A 158 -14.84 32.53 28.74
CA THR A 158 -13.66 33.23 28.27
C THR A 158 -13.60 33.20 26.75
N GLU A 159 -13.44 34.37 26.13
CA GLU A 159 -13.02 34.46 24.73
C GLU A 159 -11.65 33.77 24.61
N THR A 160 -11.49 32.95 23.59
CA THR A 160 -10.44 31.93 23.38
C THR A 160 -9.03 32.49 23.23
N HIS A 161 -8.52 33.20 24.23
CA HIS A 161 -7.18 33.76 24.27
C HIS A 161 -6.46 33.29 25.52
N THR A 162 -6.19 31.98 25.56
CA THR A 162 -5.11 31.44 26.38
C THR A 162 -3.80 32.13 26.01
N VAL A 163 -2.93 32.44 26.99
CA VAL A 163 -1.56 32.97 26.73
C VAL A 163 -0.81 32.05 25.74
N LEU A 164 -1.14 30.77 25.78
CA LEU A 164 -0.81 29.81 24.74
C LEU A 164 -1.81 29.97 23.58
N GLN A 165 -1.55 30.87 22.64
CA GLN A 165 -2.37 31.13 21.43
C GLN A 165 -2.62 29.91 20.52
N ASN A 166 -2.12 28.72 20.88
CA ASN A 166 -2.14 27.54 20.04
C ASN A 166 -3.16 26.54 20.58
N THR A 167 -4.24 26.34 19.83
CA THR A 167 -5.19 25.26 20.06
C THR A 167 -4.50 23.90 19.92
N ALA A 168 -4.86 22.94 20.78
CA ALA A 168 -4.31 21.59 20.70
C ALA A 168 -4.62 20.97 19.32
N PRO A 169 -3.69 20.19 18.72
CA PRO A 169 -3.95 19.46 17.50
C PRO A 169 -5.22 18.61 17.64
N ARG A 170 -6.06 18.57 16.59
CA ARG A 170 -7.13 17.59 16.52
C ARG A 170 -6.52 16.19 16.61
N VAL A 171 -7.02 15.40 17.54
CA VAL A 171 -6.54 14.04 17.79
C VAL A 171 -6.90 13.12 16.62
N HIS A 172 -6.05 12.11 16.40
CA HIS A 172 -6.08 11.14 15.29
C HIS A 172 -7.39 10.35 15.05
N TRP A 173 -8.46 10.62 15.80
CA TRP A 173 -9.79 10.01 15.61
C TRP A 173 -10.82 11.00 15.05
N ASP A 174 -10.51 12.29 14.97
CA ASP A 174 -11.37 13.31 14.36
C ASP A 174 -11.07 13.48 12.86
N PHE A 175 -11.15 12.40 12.10
CA PHE A 175 -11.15 12.42 10.63
C PHE A 175 -12.58 12.45 10.06
N SER A 176 -13.45 13.26 10.66
CA SER A 176 -14.80 13.54 10.13
C SER A 176 -14.80 14.81 9.30
#